data_AF-A0A2E9C7W9-F1
#
_entry.id   AF-A0A2E9C7W9-F1
#
_cell.length_a   1.000
_cell.length_b   1.000
_cell.length_c   1.000
_cell.angle_alpha   90.00
_cell.angle_beta   90.00
_cell.angle_gamma   90.00
#
_symmetry.space_group_name_H-M   'P 1'
#
loop_
_entity.id
_entity.type
_entity.pdbx_description
1 polymer ?
#
loop_
_entity_poly.entity_id
_entity_poly.type
_entity_poly.pdbx_seq_one_letter_code
_entity_poly.pdbx_strand_id
1 'polypeptide(L)' 'MMNLTKCYKILDITGNENLSKIKRAFIKAALKYHPDKTNNDLNSNQRFIEAREAYDNIMKFKKLVG' A
#
# COMPACT_ATOMS: atom_id res chain seq x y z
N MET A 1 4.54 9.20 -12.67
CA MET A 1 3.80 7.92 -12.49
C MET A 1 4.53 7.09 -11.44
N MET A 2 3.82 6.60 -10.43
CA MET A 2 4.38 5.70 -9.41
C MET A 2 4.68 4.35 -10.09
N ASN A 3 5.91 3.86 -9.97
CA ASN A 3 6.29 2.57 -10.55
C ASN A 3 5.70 1.41 -9.73
N LEU A 4 5.21 0.37 -10.39
CA LEU A 4 4.70 -0.85 -9.73
C LEU A 4 5.69 -1.45 -8.73
N THR A 5 6.98 -1.47 -9.08
CA THR A 5 8.06 -1.92 -8.20
C THR A 5 8.16 -1.09 -6.91
N LYS A 6 7.87 0.21 -6.98
CA LYS A 6 7.82 1.10 -5.81
C LYS A 6 6.57 0.83 -4.99
N CYS A 7 5.42 0.61 -5.62
CA CYS A 7 4.18 0.22 -4.95
C CYS A 7 4.35 -1.08 -4.15
N TYR A 8 5.02 -2.08 -4.74
CA TYR A 8 5.31 -3.34 -4.08
C TYR A 8 6.19 -3.15 -2.85
N LYS A 9 7.25 -2.33 -2.95
CA LYS A 9 8.12 -2.00 -1.81
C LYS A 9 7.37 -1.28 -0.69
N ILE A 10 6.46 -0.36 -1.00
CA ILE A 10 5.68 0.38 0.01
C ILE A 10 4.77 -0.56 0.82
N LEU A 11 4.17 -1.54 0.14
CA LEU A 11 3.36 -2.57 0.79
C LEU A 11 4.20 -3.74 1.34
N ASP A 12 5.53 -3.68 1.24
CA ASP A 12 6.44 -4.72 1.70
C ASP A 12 6.14 -6.11 1.07
N ILE A 13 5.89 -6.10 -0.24
CA ILE A 13 5.59 -7.28 -1.05
C ILE A 13 6.50 -7.36 -2.28
N THR A 14 6.56 -8.54 -2.90
CA THR A 14 7.38 -8.81 -4.08
C THR A 14 6.64 -8.61 -5.40
N GLY A 15 5.31 -8.48 -5.38
CA GLY A 15 4.47 -8.27 -6.55
C GLY A 15 3.90 -9.55 -7.19
N ASN A 16 4.43 -10.72 -6.84
CA ASN A 16 3.84 -12.01 -7.20
C ASN A 16 2.73 -12.47 -6.25
N GLU A 17 2.35 -11.60 -5.31
CA GLU A 17 1.40 -11.92 -4.26
C GLU A 17 -0.04 -12.00 -4.74
N ASN A 18 -0.84 -12.80 -4.04
CA ASN A 18 -2.28 -12.88 -4.26
C ASN A 18 -3.01 -11.64 -3.75
N LEU A 19 -4.17 -11.35 -4.34
CA LEU A 19 -5.04 -10.22 -3.96
C LEU A 19 -5.29 -10.16 -2.44
N SER A 20 -5.51 -11.32 -1.82
CA SER A 20 -5.68 -11.45 -0.36
C SER A 20 -4.46 -10.98 0.43
N LYS A 21 -3.24 -11.32 -0.02
CA LYS A 21 -1.99 -10.95 0.65
C LYS A 21 -1.66 -9.47 0.44
N ILE A 22 -1.94 -8.93 -0.74
CA ILE A 22 -1.83 -7.49 -1.04
C ILE A 22 -2.77 -6.69 -0.14
N LYS A 23 -4.04 -7.11 0.00
CA LYS A 23 -5.02 -6.46 0.89
C LYS A 23 -4.59 -6.53 2.35
N ARG A 24 -4.07 -7.67 2.80
CA ARG A 24 -3.55 -7.85 4.17
C ARG A 24 -2.35 -6.93 4.46
N ALA A 25 -1.44 -6.79 3.50
CA ALA A 25 -0.29 -5.91 3.61
C ALA A 25 -0.70 -4.43 3.71
N PHE A 26 -1.65 -4.00 2.88
CA PHE A 26 -2.23 -2.66 2.95
C PHE A 26 -2.89 -2.40 4.30
N ILE A 27 -3.73 -3.32 4.80
CA ILE A 27 -4.37 -3.19 6.12
C ILE A 27 -3.32 -3.04 7.22
N LYS A 28 -2.24 -3.83 7.17
CA LYS A 28 -1.15 -3.76 8.15
C LYS A 28 -0.43 -2.41 8.10
N ALA A 29 -0.17 -1.87 6.90
CA ALA A 29 0.42 -0.54 6.73
C ALA A 29 -0.53 0.57 7.22
N ALA A 30 -1.81 0.50 6.83
CA ALA A 30 -2.85 1.44 7.25
C ALA A 30 -3.00 1.50 8.77
N LEU A 31 -3.00 0.35 9.45
CA LEU A 31 -3.05 0.27 10.91
C LEU A 31 -1.77 0.78 11.59
N LYS A 32 -0.62 0.67 10.93
CA LYS A 32 0.66 1.16 11.44
C LYS A 32 0.76 2.69 11.36
N TYR A 33 0.20 3.28 10.31
CA TYR A 33 0.21 4.72 10.05
C TYR A 33 -1.11 5.41 10.40
N HIS A 34 -2.00 4.73 11.12
CA HIS A 34 -3.29 5.27 11.49
C HIS A 34 -3.11 6.51 12.41
N PRO A 35 -3.81 7.63 12.15
CA PRO A 35 -3.62 8.88 12.89
C PRO A 35 -3.80 8.72 14.41
N ASP A 36 -4.68 7.80 14.81
CA ASP A 36 -4.93 7.42 16.22
C ASP A 36 -3.68 6.85 16.92
N LYS A 37 -2.83 6.11 16.20
CA LYS A 37 -1.59 5.54 16.76
C LYS A 37 -0.39 6.45 16.60
N THR A 38 -0.46 7.41 15.69
CA THR A 38 0.68 8.26 15.32
C THR A 38 0.51 9.71 15.77
N ASN A 39 -0.48 10.01 16.62
CA ASN A 39 -0.77 11.37 17.11
C ASN A 39 -0.83 12.40 15.97
N ASN A 40 -1.46 12.03 14.85
CA ASN A 40 -1.59 12.89 13.67
C ASN A 40 -0.26 13.35 13.04
N ASP A 41 0.81 12.56 13.19
CA ASP A 41 2.11 12.81 12.58
C ASP A 41 2.02 12.91 11.04
N LEU A 42 2.55 14.02 10.49
CA LEU A 42 2.49 14.32 9.06
C LEU A 42 3.18 13.25 8.21
N ASN A 43 4.27 12.66 8.71
CA ASN A 43 5.03 11.64 8.00
C ASN A 43 4.21 10.34 7.90
N SER A 44 3.48 10.00 8.97
CA SER A 44 2.55 8.86 8.98
C SER A 44 1.40 9.06 8.01
N ASN A 45 0.83 10.27 7.95
CA ASN A 45 -0.21 10.60 6.98
C ASN A 45 0.30 10.45 5.54
N GLN A 46 1.52 10.91 5.26
CA GLN A 46 2.12 10.79 3.94
C GLN A 46 2.37 9.31 3.56
N ARG A 47 2.87 8.49 4.50
CA ARG A 47 3.03 7.05 4.30
C ARG A 47 1.70 6.33 4.10
N PHE A 48 0.63 6.76 4.76
CA PHE A 48 -0.71 6.23 4.57
C PHE A 48 -1.22 6.50 3.14
N ILE A 49 -1.03 7.72 2.65
CA ILE A 49 -1.37 8.10 1.27
C ILE A 49 -0.55 7.26 0.27
N GLU A 50 0.77 7.14 0.46
CA GLU A 50 1.63 6.32 -0.39
C GLU A 50 1.21 4.85 -0.41
N ALA A 51 0.85 4.27 0.75
CA ALA A 51 0.38 2.89 0.85
C ALA A 51 -0.95 2.68 0.12
N ARG A 52 -1.85 3.67 0.19
CA ARG A 52 -3.14 3.64 -0.51
C ARG A 52 -2.95 3.75 -2.02
N GLU A 53 -2.14 4.68 -2.50
CA GLU A 53 -1.83 4.82 -3.93
C GLU A 53 -1.13 3.57 -4.46
N ALA A 54 -0.20 3.00 -3.68
CA ALA A 54 0.47 1.75 -4.04
C ALA A 54 -0.53 0.61 -4.22
N TYR A 55 -1.43 0.42 -3.26
CA TYR A 55 -2.47 -0.61 -3.31
C TYR A 55 -3.39 -0.44 -4.53
N ASP A 56 -3.88 0.78 -4.78
CA ASP A 56 -4.76 1.07 -5.90
C ASP A 56 -4.11 0.76 -7.25
N ASN A 57 -2.86 1.22 -7.46
CA ASN A 57 -2.10 0.95 -8.68
C ASN A 57 -1.89 -0.55 -8.90
N ILE A 58 -1.53 -1.30 -7.85
CA ILE A 58 -1.33 -2.74 -7.94
C ILE A 58 -2.63 -3.45 -8.29
N MET A 59 -3.73 -3.06 -7.66
CA MET A 59 -5.04 -3.67 -7.89
C MET A 59 -5.54 -3.40 -9.32
N LYS A 60 -5.35 -2.17 -9.80
CA LYS A 60 -5.66 -1.78 -11.17
C LYS A 60 -4.82 -2.56 -12.18
N PHE A 61 -3.52 -2.72 -11.94
CA PHE A 61 -2.66 -3.54 -12.79
C PHE A 61 -3.09 -5.01 -12.80
N LYS A 62 -3.33 -5.62 -11.63
CA LYS A 62 -3.84 -7.01 -11.53
C LYS A 62 -5.16 -7.20 -12.26
N LYS A 63 -6.03 -6.19 -12.32
CA LYS A 63 -7.30 -6.23 -13.07
C LYS A 63 -7.10 -6.09 -14.59
N LEU A 64 -6.04 -5.41 -15.03
CA LEU A 64 -5.73 -5.22 -16.45
C LEU A 64 -4.99 -6.42 -17.06
N VAL A 65 -4.22 -7.14 -16.24
CA VAL A 65 -3.38 -8.28 -16.67
C VAL A 65 -4.06 -9.63 -16.39
N GLY A 66 -5.18 -9.62 -15.66
CA GLY A 66 -5.96 -10.81 -15.31
C GLY A 66 -7.16 -11.04 -16.23
#